data_AF-G4RKL8-F1
#
_entry.id   AF-G4RKL8-F1
#
_cell.length_a   1.000
_cell.length_b   1.000
_cell.length_c   1.000
_cell.angle_alpha   90.00
_cell.angle_beta   90.00
_cell.angle_gamma   90.00
#
_symmetry.space_group_name_H-M   'P 1'
#
loop_
_entity.id
_entity.type
_entity.pdbx_description
1 polymer ?
#
loop_
_entity_poly.entity_id
_entity_poly.type
_entity_poly.pdbx_seq_one_letter_code
_entity_poly.pdbx_strand_id
1 'polypeptide(L)'
;MIIKKVDLFTVEPADRPLNSGHVIISSERPIDQLSDKELVELAKLIQELVGKMKRAYNPEGYNIVLWDNRIEMWPRWCGDISFNAFYGLKTTPQTAQMILETYK
;
A
#
# COMPACT_ATOMS: atom_id res chain seq x y z
N MET A 1 -3.52 10.75 6.23
CA MET A 1 -2.11 11.19 6.40
C MET A 1 -1.42 11.00 5.07
N ILE A 2 -0.93 12.04 4.41
CA ILE A 2 -0.51 11.91 3.01
C ILE A 2 0.99 11.62 2.92
N ILE A 3 1.34 10.49 2.29
CA ILE A 3 2.71 10.15 1.86
C ILE A 3 3.05 10.94 0.60
N LYS A 4 2.13 10.95 -0.37
CA LYS A 4 2.32 11.61 -1.68
C LYS A 4 0.98 11.92 -2.33
N LYS A 5 0.90 13.02 -3.07
CA LYS A 5 -0.20 13.28 -4.01
C LYS A 5 0.40 13.49 -5.40
N VAL A 6 -0.14 12.81 -6.41
CA VAL A 6 0.28 12.92 -7.81
C VAL A 6 -0.98 12.88 -8.67
N ASP A 7 -1.27 13.97 -9.36
CA ASP A 7 -2.46 14.13 -10.20
C ASP A 7 -3.74 13.75 -9.43
N LEU A 8 -4.43 12.69 -9.87
CA LEU A 8 -5.68 12.18 -9.31
C LEU A 8 -5.45 11.18 -8.15
N PHE A 9 -4.20 10.83 -7.86
CA PHE A 9 -3.84 9.77 -6.94
C PHE A 9 -3.30 10.33 -5.63
N THR A 10 -3.84 9.85 -4.52
CA THR A 10 -3.35 10.16 -3.18
C THR A 10 -2.86 8.89 -2.52
N VAL A 11 -1.62 8.90 -2.02
CA VAL A 11 -1.01 7.79 -1.31
C VAL A 11 -0.99 8.07 0.18
N GLU A 12 -1.53 7.14 0.96
CA GLU A 12 -1.64 7.22 2.42
C GLU A 12 -1.24 5.89 3.06
N PRO A 13 -0.73 5.86 4.30
CA PRO A 13 -0.64 4.62 5.05
C PRO A 13 -2.06 4.10 5.34
N ALA A 14 -2.24 2.79 5.34
CA ALA A 14 -3.52 2.22 5.74
C ALA A 14 -3.80 2.52 7.23
N ASP A 15 -5.01 2.98 7.56
CA ASP A 15 -5.40 3.24 8.95
C ASP A 15 -5.36 1.98 9.83
N ARG A 16 -5.64 0.83 9.21
CA ARG A 16 -5.53 -0.50 9.81
C ARG A 16 -4.58 -1.35 8.96
N PRO A 17 -3.26 -1.24 9.16
CA PRO A 17 -2.28 -1.97 8.37
C PRO A 17 -2.48 -3.48 8.51
N LEU A 18 -2.37 -4.21 7.39
CA LEU A 18 -2.27 -5.66 7.42
C LEU A 18 -0.85 -6.08 7.75
N ASN A 19 0.15 -5.39 7.22
CA ASN A 19 1.56 -5.55 7.57
C ASN A 19 2.20 -4.16 7.71
N SER A 20 3.39 -4.11 8.30
CA SER A 20 4.26 -2.94 8.20
C SER A 20 4.41 -2.51 6.75
N GLY A 21 4.31 -1.21 6.51
CA GLY A 21 4.39 -0.65 5.17
C GLY A 21 3.14 -0.78 4.31
N HIS A 22 1.98 -1.18 4.87
CA HIS A 22 0.70 -1.14 4.14
C HIS A 22 0.33 0.29 3.75
N VAL A 23 0.22 0.54 2.44
CA VAL A 23 -0.22 1.82 1.87
C VAL A 23 -1.45 1.62 0.98
N ILE A 24 -2.19 2.71 0.82
CA ILE A 24 -3.38 2.82 0.01
C ILE A 24 -3.13 3.92 -1.03
N ILE A 25 -3.39 3.62 -2.29
CA ILE A 25 -3.53 4.62 -3.36
C ILE A 25 -5.02 4.82 -3.59
N SER A 26 -5.52 6.01 -3.29
CA SER A 26 -6.88 6.43 -3.59
C SER A 26 -6.89 7.22 -4.90
N SER A 27 -7.82 6.90 -5.79
CA SER A 27 -8.07 7.68 -7.01
C SER A 27 -9.35 8.50 -6.87
N GLU A 28 -9.37 9.70 -7.44
CA GLU A 28 -10.56 10.56 -7.49
C GLU A 28 -11.68 9.98 -8.38
N ARG A 29 -11.35 9.03 -9.28
CA ARG A 29 -12.31 8.35 -10.17
C ARG A 29 -12.12 6.83 -10.14
N PRO A 30 -13.14 6.04 -10.52
CA PRO A 30 -12.98 4.60 -10.75
C PRO A 30 -11.82 4.27 -11.69
N ILE A 31 -11.07 3.21 -11.39
CA ILE A 31 -9.87 2.80 -12.13
C ILE A 31 -10.23 2.43 -13.58
N ASP A 32 -11.40 1.86 -13.80
CA ASP A 32 -11.92 1.48 -15.12
C ASP A 32 -12.31 2.69 -16.00
N GLN A 33 -12.36 3.90 -15.42
CA GLN A 33 -12.64 5.16 -16.11
C GLN A 33 -11.38 6.01 -16.31
N LEU A 34 -10.21 5.49 -15.95
CA LEU A 34 -8.94 6.15 -16.20
C LEU A 34 -8.57 6.04 -17.69
N SER A 35 -8.03 7.11 -18.23
CA SER A 35 -7.41 7.11 -19.55
C SER A 35 -6.10 6.31 -19.54
N ASP A 36 -5.63 5.90 -20.72
CA ASP A 36 -4.35 5.18 -20.86
C ASP A 36 -3.18 5.92 -20.21
N LYS A 37 -3.17 7.25 -20.32
CA LYS A 37 -2.13 8.09 -19.69
C LYS A 37 -2.17 7.95 -18.16
N GLU A 38 -3.35 8.03 -17.57
CA GLU A 38 -3.56 7.95 -16.13
C GLU A 38 -3.26 6.52 -15.61
N LEU A 39 -3.56 5.49 -16.40
CA LEU A 39 -3.16 4.11 -16.10
C LEU A 39 -1.64 3.93 -16.12
N VAL A 40 -0.93 4.57 -17.06
CA VAL A 40 0.55 4.56 -17.09
C VAL A 40 1.12 5.30 -15.88
N GLU A 41 0.54 6.43 -15.48
CA GLU A 41 0.94 7.17 -14.27
C GLU A 41 0.72 6.33 -13.01
N LEU A 42 -0.42 5.64 -12.92
CA LEU A 42 -0.71 4.70 -11.84
C LEU A 42 0.31 3.56 -11.79
N ALA A 43 0.63 2.95 -12.93
CA ALA A 43 1.61 1.86 -13.01
C ALA A 43 3.00 2.33 -12.53
N LYS A 44 3.43 3.54 -12.92
CA LYS A 44 4.68 4.14 -12.44
C LYS A 44 4.66 4.39 -10.93
N LEU A 45 3.54 4.87 -10.40
CA LEU A 45 3.37 5.09 -8.96
C LEU A 45 3.45 3.79 -8.17
N ILE A 46 2.80 2.72 -8.65
CA ILE A 46 2.89 1.38 -8.07
C ILE A 46 4.34 0.88 -8.07
N GLN A 47 5.06 1.02 -9.18
CA GLN A 47 6.47 0.61 -9.28
C GLN A 47 7.37 1.39 -8.32
N GLU A 48 7.16 2.70 -8.17
CA GLU A 48 7.88 3.53 -7.20
C GLU A 48 7.65 3.03 -5.77
N LEU A 49 6.40 2.75 -5.40
CA LEU A 49 6.04 2.29 -4.06
C LEU A 49 6.60 0.90 -3.76
N VAL A 50 6.55 -0.04 -4.72
CA VAL A 50 7.23 -1.34 -4.58
C VAL A 50 8.73 -1.14 -4.37
N GLY A 51 9.36 -0.23 -5.11
CA GLY A 51 10.77 0.12 -4.92
C GLY A 51 11.08 0.67 -3.52
N LYS A 52 10.22 1.54 -2.99
CA LYS A 52 10.32 2.06 -1.62
C LYS A 52 10.14 0.94 -0.59
N MET A 53 9.13 0.10 -0.74
CA MET A 53 8.89 -1.05 0.13
C MET A 53 10.10 -2.00 0.15
N LYS A 54 10.68 -2.28 -1.02
CA LYS A 54 11.86 -3.13 -1.13
C LYS A 54 13.03 -2.60 -0.31
N ARG A 55 13.32 -1.29 -0.40
CA ARG A 55 14.43 -0.66 0.33
C ARG A 55 14.17 -0.56 1.83
N ALA A 56 12.94 -0.23 2.22
CA ALA A 56 12.60 -0.01 3.63
C ALA A 56 12.42 -1.31 4.42
N TYR A 57 11.88 -2.35 3.78
CA TYR A 57 11.39 -3.54 4.47
C TYR A 57 12.04 -4.85 4.02
N ASN A 58 12.68 -4.88 2.83
CA ASN A 58 13.24 -6.09 2.22
C ASN A 58 12.30 -7.33 2.29
N PRO A 59 11.08 -7.25 1.73
CA PRO A 59 10.11 -8.34 1.82
C PRO A 59 10.38 -9.44 0.79
N GLU A 60 9.79 -10.60 1.03
CA GLU A 60 9.84 -11.76 0.13
C GLU A 60 8.80 -11.66 -1.00
N GLY A 61 7.77 -10.83 -0.82
CA GLY A 61 6.75 -10.59 -1.82
C GLY A 61 5.87 -9.38 -1.51
N TYR A 62 4.84 -9.18 -2.33
CA TYR A 62 3.91 -8.08 -2.23
C TYR A 62 2.50 -8.54 -2.58
N ASN A 63 1.50 -8.01 -1.92
CA ASN A 63 0.13 -8.02 -2.43
C ASN A 63 -0.23 -6.64 -2.95
N ILE A 64 -0.90 -6.63 -4.10
CA ILE A 64 -1.49 -5.45 -4.72
C ILE A 64 -2.93 -5.82 -5.04
N VAL A 65 -3.87 -5.17 -4.37
CA VAL A 65 -5.30 -5.43 -4.51
C VAL A 65 -5.95 -4.21 -5.11
N LEU A 66 -6.63 -4.40 -6.24
CA LEU A 66 -7.36 -3.35 -6.94
C LEU A 66 -8.83 -3.43 -6.52
N TRP A 67 -9.36 -2.30 -6.09
CA TRP A 67 -10.77 -2.01 -5.88
C TRP A 67 -11.21 -0.98 -6.92
N ASP A 68 -12.49 -0.60 -6.88
CA ASP A 68 -13.07 0.35 -7.84
C ASP A 68 -12.27 1.66 -7.96
N ASN A 69 -12.02 2.36 -6.85
CA ASN A 69 -11.29 3.64 -6.82
C ASN A 69 -10.07 3.62 -5.88
N ARG A 70 -9.61 2.42 -5.49
CA ARG A 70 -8.61 2.26 -4.44
C ARG A 70 -7.70 1.08 -4.74
N ILE A 71 -6.42 1.23 -4.46
CA ILE A 71 -5.43 0.15 -4.58
C ILE A 71 -4.74 0.00 -3.25
N GLU A 72 -4.79 -1.20 -2.69
CA GLU A 72 -4.10 -1.52 -1.44
C GLU A 72 -2.84 -2.31 -1.74
N MET A 73 -1.74 -1.94 -1.09
CA MET A 73 -0.43 -2.54 -1.31
C MET A 73 0.30 -2.77 -0.01
N TRP A 74 0.73 -4.02 0.24
CA TRP A 74 1.54 -4.30 1.41
C TRP A 74 2.62 -5.37 1.13
N PRO A 75 3.79 -5.23 1.76
CA PRO A 75 4.86 -6.23 1.70
C PRO A 75 4.48 -7.51 2.45
N ARG A 76 5.06 -8.64 2.06
CA ARG A 76 4.82 -9.99 2.63
C ARG A 76 6.11 -10.68 3.03
N TRP A 77 6.00 -11.51 4.07
CA TRP A 77 7.04 -12.44 4.51
C TRP A 77 6.45 -13.81 4.82
N CYS A 78 7.25 -14.86 4.67
CA CYS A 78 6.94 -16.17 5.19
C CYS A 78 6.68 -16.08 6.70
N GLY A 79 5.50 -16.51 7.14
CA GLY A 79 5.10 -16.47 8.55
C GLY A 79 4.62 -15.10 9.05
N ASP A 80 4.30 -14.14 8.16
CA ASP A 80 3.70 -12.85 8.54
C ASP A 80 2.24 -12.93 9.03
N ILE A 81 1.74 -14.16 9.18
CA ILE A 81 0.50 -14.52 9.85
C ILE A 81 0.87 -15.43 11.01
N SER A 82 0.49 -15.05 12.23
CA SER A 82 0.68 -15.84 13.44
C SER A 82 -0.62 -16.56 13.85
N PHE A 83 -0.55 -17.35 14.93
CA PHE A 83 -1.72 -18.04 15.49
C PHE A 83 -2.87 -17.09 15.89
N ASN A 84 -2.58 -15.79 16.09
CA ASN A 84 -3.61 -14.78 16.37
C ASN A 84 -4.68 -14.70 15.28
N ALA A 85 -4.35 -15.11 14.04
CA ALA A 85 -5.31 -15.15 12.94
C ALA A 85 -6.47 -16.13 13.18
N PHE A 86 -6.29 -17.18 14.00
CA PHE A 86 -7.40 -18.06 14.41
C PHE A 86 -8.47 -17.33 15.22
N TYR A 87 -8.13 -16.19 15.81
CA TYR A 87 -9.04 -15.32 16.53
C TYR A 87 -9.49 -14.10 15.70
N GLY A 88 -9.20 -14.09 14.39
CA GLY A 88 -9.48 -12.94 13.52
C GLY A 88 -8.63 -11.70 13.81
N LEU A 89 -7.51 -11.88 14.52
CA LEU A 89 -6.61 -10.79 14.88
C LEU A 89 -5.33 -10.82 14.04
N LYS A 90 -4.84 -9.64 13.67
CA LYS A 90 -3.54 -9.48 13.04
C LYS A 90 -2.69 -8.48 13.83
N THR A 91 -1.54 -8.94 14.30
CA THR A 91 -0.56 -8.09 14.99
C THR A 91 0.30 -7.38 13.95
N THR A 92 0.36 -6.05 14.05
CA THR A 92 1.24 -5.23 13.21
C THR A 92 2.15 -4.36 14.10
N PRO A 93 3.47 -4.35 13.88
CA PRO A 93 4.41 -3.64 14.75
C PRO A 93 4.55 -2.15 14.40
N GLN A 94 3.90 -1.67 13.34
CA GLN A 94 3.91 -0.25 12.96
C GLN A 94 2.49 0.32 12.91
N THR A 95 2.32 1.51 13.50
CA THR A 95 1.13 2.34 13.31
C THR A 95 1.17 3.03 11.95
N ALA A 96 0.05 3.59 11.51
CA ALA A 96 -0.01 4.37 10.28
C ALA A 96 0.96 5.57 10.29
N GLN A 97 1.19 6.19 11.45
CA GLN A 97 2.18 7.27 11.61
C GLN A 97 3.63 6.77 11.39
N MET A 98 3.99 5.62 11.97
CA MET A 98 5.32 5.04 11.77
C MET A 98 5.55 4.63 10.30
N ILE A 99 4.49 4.16 9.62
CA ILE A 99 4.54 3.88 8.18
C ILE A 99 4.77 5.18 7.42
N LEU A 100 4.02 6.26 7.69
CA LEU A 100 4.23 7.56 7.05
C LEU A 100 5.70 8.02 7.14
N GLU A 101 6.29 7.93 8.34
CA GLU A 101 7.68 8.29 8.60
C GLU A 101 8.69 7.43 7.82
N THR A 102 8.36 6.17 7.55
CA THR A 102 9.23 5.26 6.78
C THR A 102 9.24 5.60 5.28
N TYR A 103 8.17 6.19 4.74
CA TYR A 103 8.04 6.49 3.30
C TYR A 103 8.39 7.93 2.90
N LYS A 104 8.53 8.82 3.88
CA LYS A 104 9.02 10.20 3.67
C LYS A 104 10.53 10.19 3.48
#